data_AF-K1R9G9-F1
#
_entry.id   AF-K1R9G9-F1
#
_cell.length_a   1.000
_cell.length_b   1.000
_cell.length_c   1.000
_cell.angle_alpha   90.00
_cell.angle_beta   90.00
_cell.angle_gamma   90.00
#
_symmetry.space_group_name_H-M   'P 1'
#
loop_
_entity.id
_entity.type
_entity.pdbx_description
1 polymer ?
#
loop_
_entity_poly.entity_id
_entity_poly.type
_entity_poly.pdbx_seq_one_letter_code
_entity_poly.pdbx_strand_id
1 'polypeptide(L)'
;MGNVYRDKTGTRPTGEEVILGNQVKIPVNKGKQIEDNQNRFESHATAVNSYKEAKKSLIEIPRLQTISSASHNVYAYWFAGSDGMVHDGSEDDGEHGAERTLLSAMNDNGIQNALIVVSRWLKNKIGMRHFIHIVDAGLSAGKNINPS
;
A
#
# COMPACT_ATOMS: atom_id res chain seq x y z
N MET A 1 18.74 1.58 20.67
CA MET A 1 19.07 0.67 19.55
C MET A 1 18.31 1.12 18.33
N GLY A 2 18.99 1.49 17.24
CA GLY A 2 18.34 1.87 15.99
C GLY A 2 17.79 0.64 15.28
N ASN A 3 16.51 0.67 14.93
CA ASN A 3 15.87 -0.42 14.18
C ASN A 3 16.40 -0.41 12.74
N VAL A 4 17.24 -1.38 12.40
CA VAL A 4 17.75 -1.60 11.04
C VAL A 4 16.77 -2.50 10.28
N TYR A 5 15.51 -2.09 10.16
CA TYR A 5 14.59 -2.71 9.20
C TYR A 5 14.79 -1.99 7.87
N ARG A 6 15.84 -2.37 7.15
CA ARG A 6 15.96 -2.02 5.73
C ARG A 6 14.84 -2.78 5.01
N ASP A 7 13.91 -2.02 4.42
CA ASP A 7 12.92 -2.53 3.49
C ASP A 7 13.60 -3.44 2.45
N LYS A 8 13.25 -4.74 2.48
CA LYS A 8 13.82 -5.74 1.56
C LYS A 8 13.12 -5.73 0.20
N THR A 9 12.02 -5.00 0.02
CA THR A 9 11.50 -4.70 -1.32
C THR A 9 12.42 -3.78 -2.11
N GLY A 10 13.32 -3.07 -1.44
CA GLY A 10 14.22 -2.09 -2.06
C GLY A 10 13.66 -0.67 -1.89
N THR A 11 14.21 0.29 -2.62
CA THR A 11 13.59 1.61 -2.74
C THR A 11 12.28 1.51 -3.50
N ARG A 12 11.36 2.45 -3.24
CA ARG A 12 10.14 2.65 -4.03
C ARG A 12 10.44 2.53 -5.55
N PRO A 13 9.61 1.81 -6.32
CA PRO A 13 9.75 1.77 -7.77
C PRO A 13 9.77 3.18 -8.36
N THR A 14 10.73 3.43 -9.24
CA THR A 14 10.84 4.68 -9.98
C THR A 14 9.71 4.80 -10.99
N GLY A 15 9.39 6.03 -11.41
CA GLY A 15 8.42 6.27 -12.48
C GLY A 15 8.81 5.56 -13.78
N GLU A 16 10.12 5.46 -14.08
CA GLU A 16 10.62 4.73 -15.25
C GLU A 16 10.35 3.23 -15.16
N GLU A 17 10.60 2.59 -14.01
CA GLU A 17 10.28 1.16 -13.81
C GLU A 17 8.77 0.90 -13.95
N VAL A 18 7.95 1.81 -13.43
CA VAL A 18 6.49 1.75 -13.59
C VAL A 18 6.08 1.91 -15.05
N ILE A 19 6.72 2.76 -15.86
CA ILE A 19 6.29 3.01 -17.24
C ILE A 19 6.86 1.99 -18.23
N LEU A 20 8.14 1.62 -18.11
CA LEU A 20 8.89 0.89 -19.14
C LEU A 20 8.89 -0.63 -18.97
N GLY A 21 8.58 -1.15 -17.79
CA GLY A 21 8.54 -2.60 -17.55
C GLY A 21 7.36 -3.26 -18.28
N ASN A 22 7.51 -4.53 -18.67
CA ASN A 22 6.39 -5.32 -19.18
C ASN A 22 5.23 -5.37 -18.18
N GLN A 23 4.00 -5.12 -18.64
CA GLN A 23 2.81 -5.20 -17.81
C GLN A 23 2.42 -6.64 -17.55
N VAL A 24 2.16 -6.95 -16.27
CA VAL A 24 1.68 -8.26 -15.87
C VAL A 24 0.39 -8.10 -15.07
N LYS A 25 -0.66 -8.80 -15.50
CA LYS A 25 -1.93 -8.80 -14.78
C LYS A 25 -1.76 -9.45 -13.40
N ILE A 26 -2.19 -8.74 -12.37
CA ILE A 26 -2.29 -9.23 -10.99
C ILE A 26 -3.75 -9.10 -10.51
N PRO A 27 -4.23 -9.99 -9.62
CA PRO A 27 -5.51 -9.78 -8.96
C PRO A 27 -5.40 -8.58 -8.02
N VAL A 28 -6.34 -7.64 -8.11
CA VAL A 28 -6.38 -6.44 -7.26
C VAL A 28 -7.78 -6.26 -6.72
N ASN A 29 -7.88 -6.18 -5.40
CA ASN A 29 -9.10 -5.86 -4.69
C ASN A 29 -9.13 -4.36 -4.39
N LYS A 30 -10.19 -3.69 -4.83
CA LYS A 30 -10.40 -2.26 -4.54
C LYS A 30 -11.08 -2.12 -3.18
N GLY A 31 -10.68 -1.11 -2.42
CA GLY A 31 -11.39 -0.69 -1.22
C GLY A 31 -12.30 0.51 -1.47
N LYS A 32 -12.64 1.20 -0.39
CA LYS A 32 -13.42 2.45 -0.41
C LYS A 32 -12.64 3.56 -1.11
N GLN A 33 -13.41 4.43 -1.77
CA GLN A 33 -13.00 5.78 -2.11
C GLN A 33 -13.49 6.72 -1.01
N ILE A 34 -12.58 7.53 -0.46
CA ILE A 34 -12.90 8.51 0.59
C ILE A 34 -12.57 9.91 0.07
N GLU A 35 -13.45 10.87 0.30
CA GLU A 35 -13.25 12.27 -0.05
C GLU A 35 -13.35 13.16 1.20
N ASP A 36 -12.38 14.06 1.39
CA ASP A 36 -12.37 15.05 2.47
C ASP A 36 -11.64 16.31 2.00
N ASN A 37 -12.36 17.45 2.04
CA ASN A 37 -11.83 18.75 1.67
C ASN A 37 -11.11 18.75 0.30
N GLN A 38 -11.74 18.13 -0.71
CA GLN A 38 -11.22 17.95 -2.08
C GLN A 38 -9.99 17.05 -2.21
N ASN A 39 -9.58 16.37 -1.14
CA ASN A 39 -8.68 15.25 -1.25
C ASN A 39 -9.49 14.00 -1.60
N ARG A 40 -8.90 13.12 -2.40
CA ARG A 40 -9.45 11.80 -2.69
C ARG A 40 -8.46 10.75 -2.24
N PHE A 41 -8.95 9.67 -1.64
CA PHE A 41 -8.20 8.50 -1.24
C PHE A 41 -8.81 7.28 -1.91
N GLU A 42 -7.99 6.46 -2.56
CA GLU A 42 -8.40 5.17 -3.12
C GLU A 42 -7.41 4.11 -2.68
N SER A 43 -7.91 2.90 -2.40
CA SER A 43 -7.09 1.82 -1.88
C SER A 43 -7.19 0.57 -2.75
N HIS A 44 -6.06 -0.10 -2.90
CA HIS A 44 -5.90 -1.29 -3.70
C HIS A 44 -5.09 -2.30 -2.91
N ALA A 45 -5.55 -3.54 -2.86
CA ALA A 45 -4.92 -4.59 -2.10
C ALA A 45 -4.78 -5.86 -2.93
N THR A 46 -3.71 -6.62 -2.69
CA THR A 46 -3.45 -7.88 -3.38
C THR A 46 -2.76 -8.87 -2.44
N ALA A 47 -2.98 -10.15 -2.67
CA ALA A 47 -2.30 -11.20 -1.92
C ALA A 47 -0.82 -11.24 -2.31
N VAL A 48 0.06 -11.34 -1.31
CA VAL A 48 1.51 -11.49 -1.50
C VAL A 48 2.07 -12.49 -0.50
N ASN A 49 2.98 -13.34 -0.95
CA ASN A 49 3.64 -14.38 -0.15
C ASN A 49 5.16 -14.36 -0.30
N SER A 50 5.70 -13.38 -1.03
CA SER A 50 7.13 -13.22 -1.23
C SER A 50 7.49 -11.78 -1.56
N TYR A 51 8.75 -11.40 -1.34
CA TYR A 51 9.27 -10.09 -1.77
C TYR A 51 9.13 -9.89 -3.28
N LYS A 52 9.22 -10.97 -4.07
CA LYS A 52 9.05 -10.89 -5.54
C LYS A 52 7.63 -10.49 -5.90
N GLU A 53 6.64 -11.05 -5.22
CA GLU A 53 5.23 -10.68 -5.40
C GLU A 53 4.96 -9.26 -4.91
N ALA A 54 5.48 -8.89 -3.73
CA ALA A 54 5.35 -7.53 -3.21
C ALA A 54 5.95 -6.49 -4.19
N LYS A 55 7.21 -6.66 -4.63
CA LYS A 55 7.86 -5.77 -5.60
C LYS A 55 7.08 -5.66 -6.91
N LYS A 56 6.60 -6.80 -7.44
CA LYS A 56 5.79 -6.83 -8.66
C LYS A 56 4.50 -6.03 -8.46
N SER A 57 3.80 -6.22 -7.35
CA SER A 57 2.56 -5.51 -7.05
C SER A 57 2.74 -4.01 -6.87
N LEU A 58 3.87 -3.57 -6.28
CA LEU A 58 4.22 -2.16 -6.18
C LEU A 58 4.46 -1.49 -7.54
N ILE A 59 4.81 -2.26 -8.58
CA ILE A 59 4.94 -1.77 -9.95
C ILE A 59 3.59 -1.78 -10.66
N GLU A 60 2.80 -2.85 -10.53
CA GLU A 60 1.57 -3.03 -11.30
C GLU A 60 0.39 -2.20 -10.77
N ILE A 61 0.26 -2.00 -9.46
CA ILE A 61 -0.85 -1.22 -8.90
C ILE A 61 -0.82 0.24 -9.39
N PRO A 62 0.31 0.98 -9.34
CA PRO A 62 0.37 2.35 -9.86
C PRO A 62 0.09 2.50 -11.35
N ARG A 63 0.18 1.41 -12.14
CA ARG A 63 -0.16 1.42 -13.58
C ARG A 63 -1.66 1.44 -13.85
N LEU A 64 -2.49 1.13 -12.86
CA LEU A 64 -3.93 1.22 -13.00
C LEU A 64 -4.30 2.66 -13.38
N GLN A 65 -5.09 2.83 -14.45
CA GLN A 65 -5.35 4.14 -15.07
C GLN A 65 -5.85 5.21 -14.09
N THR A 66 -6.50 4.81 -13.01
CA THR A 66 -6.97 5.76 -11.99
C THR A 66 -5.83 6.29 -11.11
N ILE A 67 -4.79 5.50 -10.83
CA ILE A 67 -3.76 5.73 -9.81
C ILE A 67 -2.54 6.50 -10.32
N SER A 68 -2.22 6.40 -11.60
CA SER A 68 -0.99 6.99 -12.16
C SER A 68 -0.86 8.52 -11.97
N SER A 69 -1.97 9.20 -11.67
CA SER A 69 -2.04 10.65 -11.40
C SER A 69 -2.05 11.01 -9.91
N ALA A 70 -1.94 10.03 -9.01
CA ALA A 70 -1.96 10.26 -7.57
C ALA A 70 -0.76 11.11 -7.12
N SER A 71 -0.98 11.97 -6.13
CA SER A 71 0.07 12.80 -5.53
C SER A 71 0.98 11.98 -4.62
N HIS A 72 0.39 11.03 -3.89
CA HIS A 72 1.08 10.15 -2.95
C HIS A 72 0.53 8.72 -3.06
N ASN A 73 1.39 7.72 -2.90
CA ASN A 73 1.06 6.31 -2.84
C ASN A 73 1.70 5.68 -1.60
N VAL A 74 0.98 5.72 -0.48
CA VAL A 74 1.39 5.05 0.76
C VAL A 74 1.21 3.56 0.57
N TYR A 75 2.14 2.74 1.05
CA TYR A 75 1.92 1.30 1.07
C TYR A 75 2.42 0.64 2.34
N ALA A 76 1.83 -0.52 2.62
CA ALA A 76 2.31 -1.47 3.60
C ALA A 76 2.07 -2.89 3.09
N TYR A 77 2.98 -3.80 3.41
CA TYR A 77 2.79 -5.22 3.16
C TYR A 77 3.31 -6.03 4.33
N TRP A 78 2.75 -7.21 4.52
CA TRP A 78 3.43 -8.28 5.23
C TRP A 78 2.94 -9.65 4.81
N PHE A 79 3.80 -10.65 4.96
CA PHE A 79 3.50 -12.05 4.65
C PHE A 79 4.34 -12.97 5.52
N ALA A 80 3.81 -14.17 5.79
CA ALA A 80 4.57 -15.25 6.37
C ALA A 80 5.37 -15.98 5.28
N GLY A 81 6.68 -16.05 5.43
CA GLY A 81 7.57 -16.85 4.60
C GLY A 81 7.38 -18.35 4.87
N SER A 82 7.87 -19.17 3.92
CA SER A 82 7.87 -20.64 4.07
C SER A 82 8.72 -21.12 5.25
N ASP A 83 9.64 -20.29 5.73
CA ASP A 83 10.48 -20.50 6.91
C ASP A 83 9.75 -20.15 8.22
N GLY A 84 8.47 -19.74 8.15
CA GLY A 84 7.68 -19.29 9.28
C GLY A 84 8.03 -17.89 9.78
N MET A 85 8.95 -17.18 9.11
CA MET A 85 9.29 -15.81 9.47
C MET A 85 8.26 -14.83 8.89
N VAL A 86 7.96 -13.79 9.66
CA VAL A 86 7.19 -12.65 9.15
C VAL A 86 8.12 -11.72 8.38
N HIS A 87 7.66 -11.30 7.21
CA HIS A 87 8.32 -10.35 6.33
C HIS A 87 7.40 -9.18 6.08
N ASP A 88 7.81 -7.98 6.43
CA ASP A 88 7.02 -6.76 6.31
C ASP A 88 7.83 -5.61 5.67
N GLY A 89 7.12 -4.53 5.35
CA GLY A 89 7.67 -3.28 4.85
C GLY A 89 6.58 -2.26 4.56
N SER A 90 6.96 -0.99 4.54
CA SER A 90 6.03 0.13 4.39
C SER A 90 6.77 1.41 3.96
N GLU A 91 6.11 2.26 3.18
CA GLU A 91 6.62 3.55 2.69
C GLU A 91 5.49 4.58 2.63
N ASP A 92 5.80 5.82 2.98
CA ASP A 92 4.81 6.89 3.16
C ASP A 92 4.64 7.80 1.96
N ASP A 93 5.60 7.81 1.03
CA ASP A 93 5.59 8.70 -0.14
C ASP A 93 5.27 10.16 0.23
N GLY A 94 5.85 10.69 1.30
CA GLY A 94 5.64 12.06 1.78
C GLY A 94 4.44 12.25 2.73
N GLU A 95 3.69 11.19 3.04
CA GLU A 95 2.62 11.17 4.07
C GLU A 95 3.18 10.73 5.43
N HIS A 96 4.22 11.41 5.92
CA HIS A 96 5.06 10.97 7.03
C HIS A 96 4.33 10.36 8.24
N GLY A 97 4.62 9.08 8.53
CA GLY A 97 4.05 8.32 9.64
C GLY A 97 2.81 7.49 9.29
N ALA A 98 2.23 7.67 8.09
CA ALA A 98 1.07 6.92 7.64
C ALA A 98 1.38 5.44 7.36
N GLU A 99 2.59 5.14 6.93
CA GLU A 99 3.08 3.83 6.51
C GLU A 99 3.12 2.84 7.67
N ARG A 100 3.69 3.26 8.82
CA ARG A 100 3.74 2.44 10.03
C ARG A 100 2.36 2.28 10.66
N THR A 101 1.53 3.32 10.58
CA THR A 101 0.16 3.30 11.09
C THR A 101 -0.69 2.30 10.28
N LEU A 102 -0.56 2.32 8.95
CA LEU A 102 -1.24 1.37 8.07
C LEU A 102 -0.77 -0.07 8.33
N LEU A 103 0.54 -0.32 8.44
CA LEU A 103 1.07 -1.64 8.74
C LEU A 103 0.58 -2.18 10.09
N SER A 104 0.60 -1.35 11.14
CA SER A 104 0.04 -1.72 12.45
C SER A 104 -1.44 -2.08 12.33
N ALA A 105 -2.23 -1.26 11.63
CA ALA A 105 -3.64 -1.50 11.46
C ALA A 105 -3.93 -2.81 10.69
N MET A 106 -3.12 -3.16 9.69
CA MET A 106 -3.21 -4.45 9.00
C MET A 106 -3.02 -5.62 9.97
N ASN A 107 -1.97 -5.55 10.81
CA ASN A 107 -1.68 -6.58 11.82
C ASN A 107 -2.82 -6.71 12.83
N ASP A 108 -3.30 -5.59 13.36
CA ASP A 108 -4.38 -5.55 14.36
C ASP A 108 -5.72 -6.10 13.82
N ASN A 109 -5.92 -6.03 12.49
CA ASN A 109 -7.11 -6.54 11.82
C ASN A 109 -6.91 -7.93 11.19
N GLY A 110 -5.76 -8.59 11.42
CA GLY A 110 -5.48 -9.92 10.88
C GLY A 110 -5.40 -9.97 9.35
N ILE A 111 -5.10 -8.84 8.69
CA ILE A 111 -4.94 -8.77 7.23
C ILE A 111 -3.52 -9.19 6.91
N GLN A 112 -3.30 -10.49 6.77
CA GLN A 112 -1.98 -11.12 6.53
C GLN A 112 -1.81 -11.50 5.06
N ASN A 113 -0.56 -11.78 4.65
CA ASN A 113 -0.19 -12.20 3.29
C ASN A 113 -0.74 -11.24 2.24
N ALA A 114 -0.58 -9.95 2.52
CA ALA A 114 -1.26 -8.88 1.82
C ALA A 114 -0.32 -7.69 1.60
N LEU A 115 -0.49 -7.04 0.46
CA LEU A 115 0.04 -5.72 0.17
C LEU A 115 -1.13 -4.77 -0.05
N ILE A 116 -1.08 -3.61 0.57
CA ILE A 116 -2.06 -2.53 0.45
C ILE A 116 -1.34 -1.28 -0.04
N VAL A 117 -1.87 -0.67 -1.09
CA VAL A 117 -1.48 0.67 -1.57
C VAL A 117 -2.68 1.59 -1.39
N VAL A 118 -2.44 2.75 -0.78
CA VAL A 118 -3.42 3.82 -0.63
C VAL A 118 -2.91 5.05 -1.38
N SER A 119 -3.63 5.40 -2.42
CA SER A 119 -3.34 6.51 -3.31
C SER A 119 -4.13 7.75 -2.88
N ARG A 120 -3.45 8.88 -2.75
CA ARG A 120 -4.07 10.17 -2.43
C ARG A 120 -3.88 11.17 -3.57
N TRP A 121 -4.96 11.87 -3.92
CA TRP A 121 -4.91 13.10 -4.71
C TRP A 121 -5.01 14.30 -3.77
N LEU A 122 -3.90 15.00 -3.58
CA LEU A 122 -3.79 16.11 -2.64
C LEU A 122 -4.26 17.42 -3.28
N LYS A 123 -5.14 18.14 -2.59
CA LYS A 123 -5.60 19.50 -2.98
C LYS A 123 -5.47 20.49 -1.84
N ASN A 124 -6.09 20.19 -0.70
CA ASN A 124 -6.04 21.03 0.49
C ASN A 124 -5.42 20.30 1.68
N LYS A 125 -4.82 21.04 2.62
CA LYS A 125 -4.35 20.49 3.89
C LYS A 125 -5.54 20.05 4.74
N ILE A 126 -5.46 18.84 5.31
CA ILE A 126 -6.47 18.28 6.22
C ILE A 126 -5.88 17.90 7.59
N GLY A 127 -4.61 18.25 7.83
CA GLY A 127 -3.88 17.88 9.04
C GLY A 127 -3.87 16.37 9.26
N MET A 128 -3.92 15.95 10.53
CA MET A 128 -3.86 14.54 10.94
C MET A 128 -5.00 13.66 10.40
N ARG A 129 -6.06 14.22 9.82
CA ARG A 129 -7.17 13.44 9.26
C ARG A 129 -6.74 12.55 8.09
N HIS A 130 -5.67 12.90 7.38
CA HIS A 130 -5.14 12.04 6.31
C HIS A 130 -4.76 10.64 6.81
N PHE A 131 -4.24 10.48 8.03
CA PHE A 131 -3.88 9.17 8.58
C PHE A 131 -5.12 8.30 8.76
N ILE A 132 -6.22 8.88 9.23
CA ILE A 132 -7.50 8.20 9.43
C ILE A 132 -8.03 7.70 8.08
N HIS A 133 -8.02 8.55 7.06
CA HIS A 133 -8.50 8.19 5.72
C HIS A 133 -7.61 7.14 5.05
N ILE A 134 -6.29 7.23 5.24
CA ILE A 134 -5.34 6.23 4.72
C ILE A 134 -5.63 4.87 5.35
N VAL A 135 -5.83 4.81 6.66
CA VAL A 135 -6.13 3.55 7.36
C VAL A 135 -7.51 3.01 6.99
N ASP A 136 -8.59 3.81 7.01
CA ASP A 136 -9.94 3.32 6.67
C ASP A 136 -10.02 2.83 5.23
N ALA A 137 -9.47 3.59 4.28
CA ALA A 137 -9.38 3.16 2.90
C ALA A 137 -8.57 1.85 2.80
N GLY A 138 -7.34 1.84 3.33
CA GLY A 138 -6.46 0.67 3.27
C GLY A 138 -7.11 -0.60 3.82
N LEU A 139 -7.63 -0.57 5.05
CA LEU A 139 -8.28 -1.72 5.67
C LEU A 139 -9.48 -2.23 4.87
N SER A 140 -10.24 -1.33 4.24
CA SER A 140 -11.37 -1.74 3.42
C SER A 140 -10.95 -2.54 2.18
N ALA A 141 -9.81 -2.22 1.55
CA ALA A 141 -9.27 -3.03 0.46
C ALA A 141 -8.69 -4.36 0.97
N GLY A 142 -7.97 -4.33 2.10
CA GLY A 142 -7.36 -5.52 2.69
C GLY A 142 -8.39 -6.58 3.10
N LYS A 143 -9.54 -6.17 3.65
CA LYS A 143 -10.66 -7.06 3.99
C LYS A 143 -11.25 -7.79 2.77
N ASN A 144 -11.05 -7.27 1.57
CA ASN A 144 -11.52 -7.91 0.33
C ASN A 144 -10.54 -8.97 -0.20
N ILE A 145 -9.33 -9.12 0.36
CA ILE A 145 -8.38 -10.19 -0.03
C ILE A 145 -8.84 -11.56 0.46
N ASN A 146 -9.30 -11.61 1.71
CA ASN A 146 -9.79 -12.82 2.36
C ASN A 146 -11.27 -12.62 2.65
N PRO A 147 -12.20 -12.98 1.74
CA PRO A 147 -13.60 -12.93 2.07
C PRO A 147 -13.85 -13.86 3.26
N SER A 148 -14.20 -13.27 4.40
CA SER A 148 -14.64 -13.97 5.61
C SER A 148 -15.89 -14.80 5.37
#